data_AF-A0A3D4M8W8-F1
#
_entry.id   AF-A0A3D4M8W8-F1
#
_cell.length_a   1.000
_cell.length_b   1.000
_cell.length_c   1.000
_cell.angle_alpha   90.00
_cell.angle_beta   90.00
_cell.angle_gamma   90.00
#
_symmetry.space_group_name_H-M   'P 1'
#
loop_
_entity.id
_entity.type
_entity.pdbx_description
1 polymer ?
#
loop_
_entity_poly.entity_id
_entity_poly.type
_entity_poly.pdbx_seq_one_letter_code
_entity_poly.pdbx_strand_id
1 'polypeptide(L)' 'MRNTTKLKFILYKYTVSFDLEDDSLFTMTLIDKDNGEGVEFQAKSYSTVISKAYSHLLRELKKEEKGIDR' A
#
# COMPACT_ATOMS: atom_id res chain seq x y z
N MET A 1 0.28 -15.61 0.58
CA MET A 1 -0.89 -14.90 1.17
C MET A 1 -1.80 -14.43 0.04
N ARG A 2 -3.12 -14.63 0.15
CA ARG A 2 -4.10 -14.18 -0.85
C ARG A 2 -4.16 -12.64 -0.89
N ASN A 3 -4.47 -12.06 -2.05
CA ASN A 3 -4.53 -10.59 -2.21
C ASN A 3 -5.56 -9.94 -1.27
N THR A 4 -6.68 -10.62 -1.00
CA THR A 4 -7.69 -10.18 -0.02
C THR A 4 -7.12 -10.04 1.38
N THR A 5 -6.27 -10.98 1.80
CA THR A 5 -5.60 -10.92 3.11
C THR A 5 -4.58 -9.78 3.15
N LYS A 6 -3.76 -9.61 2.09
CA LYS A 6 -2.80 -8.49 2.00
C LYS A 6 -3.52 -7.14 2.08
N LEU A 7 -4.61 -7.00 1.33
CA LEU A 7 -5.41 -5.78 1.31
C LEU A 7 -6.00 -5.47 2.69
N LYS A 8 -6.50 -6.49 3.41
CA LYS A 8 -6.98 -6.32 4.80
C LYS A 8 -5.90 -5.70 5.70
N PHE A 9 -4.65 -6.18 5.61
CA PHE A 9 -3.54 -5.61 6.39
C PHE A 9 -3.22 -4.17 5.99
N ILE A 10 -3.20 -3.87 4.69
CA ILE A 10 -2.98 -2.51 4.19
C ILE A 10 -4.07 -1.56 4.73
N LEU A 11 -5.33 -1.96 4.67
CA LEU A 11 -6.48 -1.14 5.11
C LEU A 11 -6.50 -0.86 6.61
N TYR A 12 -5.78 -1.64 7.44
CA TYR A 12 -5.65 -1.30 8.85
C TYR A 12 -4.81 -0.05 9.06
N LYS A 13 -3.64 0.05 8.41
CA LYS A 13 -2.69 1.16 8.57
C LYS A 13 -2.96 2.36 7.65
N TYR A 14 -3.46 2.11 6.44
CA TYR A 14 -3.60 3.14 5.41
C TYR A 14 -5.06 3.43 5.05
N THR A 15 -5.36 4.68 4.75
CA THR A 15 -6.49 5.05 3.88
C THR A 15 -6.07 4.79 2.44
N VAL A 16 -6.95 4.19 1.65
CA VAL A 16 -6.62 3.70 0.29
C VAL A 16 -7.58 4.27 -0.72
N SER A 17 -7.05 4.79 -1.82
CA SER A 17 -7.81 5.07 -3.05
C SER A 17 -7.33 4.15 -4.18
N PHE A 18 -8.24 3.87 -5.11
CA PHE A 18 -7.97 3.11 -6.31
C PHE A 18 -8.45 3.90 -7.52
N ASP A 19 -7.61 3.95 -8.53
CA ASP A 19 -7.93 4.52 -9.83
C ASP A 19 -7.55 3.52 -10.94
N LEU A 20 -8.30 3.56 -12.03
CA LEU A 20 -8.02 2.78 -13.22
C LEU A 20 -8.12 3.72 -14.41
N GLU A 21 -6.97 4.10 -14.93
CA GLU A 21 -6.87 4.98 -16.10
C GLU A 21 -7.21 4.22 -17.39
N ASP A 22 -7.52 4.97 -18.44
CA ASP A 22 -7.95 4.44 -19.76
C ASP A 22 -6.95 3.42 -20.35
N ASP A 23 -5.66 3.56 -20.06
CA ASP A 23 -4.59 2.65 -20.48
C ASP A 23 -4.51 1.34 -19.65
N SER A 24 -5.56 1.05 -18.88
CA SER A 24 -5.61 -0.06 -17.92
C SER A 24 -4.48 -0.01 -16.88
N LEU A 25 -4.00 1.20 -16.57
CA LEU A 25 -3.03 1.42 -15.52
C LEU A 25 -3.78 1.50 -14.19
N PHE A 26 -3.60 0.48 -13.35
CA PHE A 26 -4.19 0.47 -12.02
C PHE A 26 -3.28 1.23 -11.07
N THR A 27 -3.84 2.24 -10.42
CA THR A 27 -3.15 3.11 -9.47
C THR A 27 -3.76 2.90 -8.09
N MET A 28 -2.92 2.71 -7.09
CA MET A 28 -3.31 2.63 -5.68
C MET A 28 -2.51 3.67 -4.90
N THR A 29 -3.21 4.60 -4.28
CA THR A 29 -2.62 5.55 -3.34
C THR A 29 -2.88 5.07 -1.92
N LEU A 30 -1.84 5.05 -1.10
CA LEU A 30 -1.92 4.83 0.33
C LEU A 30 -1.66 6.15 1.04
N ILE A 31 -2.47 6.47 2.04
CA ILE A 31 -2.23 7.58 2.97
C ILE A 31 -2.14 6.97 4.36
N ASP A 32 -0.99 7.09 5.00
CA ASP A 32 -0.78 6.59 6.36
C ASP A 32 -1.71 7.33 7.33
N LYS A 33 -2.42 6.58 8.18
CA LYS A 33 -3.42 7.16 9.08
C LYS A 33 -2.80 7.88 10.28
N ASP A 34 -1.55 7.59 10.61
CA ASP A 34 -0.87 8.12 11.79
C ASP A 34 -0.14 9.43 11.47
N ASN A 35 0.58 9.49 10.33
CA ASN A 35 1.38 10.67 9.95
C ASN A 35 0.89 11.41 8.70
N GLY A 36 -0.11 10.86 7.97
CA GLY A 36 -0.66 11.47 6.76
C GLY A 36 0.21 11.34 5.52
N GLU A 37 1.33 10.62 5.58
CA GLU A 37 2.24 10.45 4.44
C GLU A 37 1.60 9.61 3.33
N GLY A 38 1.74 10.11 2.10
CA GLY A 38 1.19 9.49 0.90
C GLY A 38 2.24 8.72 0.11
N VAL A 39 1.89 7.53 -0.36
CA VAL A 39 2.69 6.76 -1.34
C VAL A 39 1.78 6.17 -2.41
N GLU A 40 2.27 6.14 -3.64
CA GLU A 40 1.52 5.64 -4.79
C GLU A 40 2.19 4.43 -5.44
N PHE A 41 1.37 3.48 -5.88
CA PHE A 41 1.79 2.30 -6.60
C PHE A 41 0.97 2.13 -7.87
N GLN A 42 1.68 1.94 -8.99
CA GLN A 42 1.06 1.74 -10.29
C GLN A 42 1.52 0.42 -10.93
N ALA A 43 0.59 -0.28 -11.60
CA ALA A 43 0.87 -1.39 -12.50
C ALA A 43 -0.36 -1.74 -13.35
N LYS A 44 -0.15 -2.42 -14.49
CA LYS A 44 -1.24 -2.95 -15.33
C LYS A 44 -2.14 -4.00 -14.64
N SER A 45 -1.69 -4.58 -13.53
CA SER A 45 -2.46 -5.58 -12.79
C SER A 45 -2.61 -5.15 -11.33
N TYR A 46 -3.86 -5.10 -10.86
CA TYR A 46 -4.19 -4.82 -9.45
C TYR A 46 -3.44 -5.75 -8.49
N SER A 47 -3.23 -7.01 -8.86
CA SER A 47 -2.51 -8.01 -8.03
C SER A 47 -1.05 -7.62 -7.77
N THR A 48 -0.42 -6.98 -8.76
CA THR A 48 0.94 -6.47 -8.68
C THR A 48 0.98 -5.24 -7.79
N VAL A 49 0.01 -4.33 -7.95
CA VAL A 49 -0.13 -3.13 -7.11
C VAL A 49 -0.32 -3.49 -5.64
N ILE A 50 -1.25 -4.39 -5.32
CA ILE A 50 -1.46 -4.89 -3.95
C ILE A 50 -0.19 -5.53 -3.39
N SER A 51 0.57 -6.26 -4.21
CA SER A 51 1.82 -6.88 -3.76
C SER A 51 2.90 -5.85 -3.46
N LYS A 52 3.05 -4.81 -4.29
CA LYS A 52 3.98 -3.69 -4.05
C LYS A 52 3.60 -2.93 -2.77
N ALA A 53 2.32 -2.58 -2.61
CA ALA A 53 1.79 -1.91 -1.43
C ALA A 53 2.02 -2.73 -0.15
N TYR A 54 1.78 -4.04 -0.20
CA TYR A 54 2.03 -4.93 0.95
C TYR A 54 3.52 -5.02 1.30
N SER A 55 4.41 -5.09 0.31
CA SER A 55 5.86 -5.05 0.55
C SER A 55 6.33 -3.70 1.10
N HIS A 56 5.65 -2.59 0.78
CA HIS A 56 5.89 -1.31 1.43
C HIS A 56 5.45 -1.35 2.90
N LEU A 57 4.22 -1.77 3.21
CA LEU A 57 3.73 -1.95 4.58
C LEU A 57 4.73 -2.74 5.44
N LEU A 58 5.21 -3.90 4.97
CA LEU A 58 6.16 -4.72 5.72
C LEU A 58 7.50 -4.02 5.99
N ARG A 59 7.94 -3.13 5.09
CA ARG A 59 9.15 -2.33 5.28
C ARG A 59 8.93 -1.26 6.35
N GLU A 60 7.79 -0.57 6.31
CA GLU A 60 7.45 0.46 7.31
C GLU A 60 7.29 -0.15 8.70
N LEU A 61 6.54 -1.26 8.85
CA LEU A 61 6.42 -1.97 10.13
C LEU A 61 7.79 -2.38 10.70
N LYS A 62 8.71 -2.82 9.84
CA LYS A 62 10.07 -3.18 10.26
C LYS A 62 10.91 -1.97 10.67
N LYS A 63 10.69 -0.78 10.11
CA LYS A 63 11.35 0.46 10.56
C LYS A 63 10.82 0.88 11.93
N GLU A 64 9.50 0.80 12.12
CA GLU A 64 8.83 1.09 13.40
C GLU A 64 9.34 0.17 14.51
N GLU A 65 9.43 -1.14 14.27
CA GLU A 65 9.98 -2.12 15.22
C GLU A 65 11.42 -1.79 15.64
N LYS A 66 12.20 -1.19 14.74
CA LYS A 66 13.59 -0.82 15.00
C LYS A 66 13.74 0.60 15.58
N GLY A 67 12.64 1.33 15.76
CA GLY A 67 12.67 2.71 16.24
C GLY A 67 13.42 3.67 15.31
N ILE A 68 13.52 3.35 14.02
CA ILE A 68 14.28 4.15 13.04
C ILE A 68 13.50 5.41 12.62
N ASP A 69 12.20 5.45 12.90
CA ASP A 69 11.25 6.52 12.51
C ASP A 69 10.65 7.27 13.72
N ARG A 70 11.35 7.31 14.87
CA ARG A 70 10.96 8.10 16.05
C ARG A 70 12.01 9.14 16.41
#